data_AF-A0A9E0UVL1-F1
#
_entry.id   AF-A0A9E0UVL1-F1
#
_cell.length_a   1.000
_cell.length_b   1.000
_cell.length_c   1.000
_cell.angle_alpha   90.00
_cell.angle_beta   90.00
_cell.angle_gamma   90.00
#
_symmetry.space_group_name_H-M   'P 1'
#
loop_
_entity.id
_entity.type
_entity.pdbx_description
1 polymer ?
#
loop_
_entity_poly.entity_id
_entity_poly.type
_entity_poly.pdbx_seq_one_letter_code
_entity_poly.pdbx_strand_id
1 'polypeptide(L)'
;MFKGRRVIEVSKVDQFRTLKKSAIWSRVTGYIDVTDVLIPNSTRKDFQTGKYTKALFNKLIDIESDIEEYIKKKTSLNHSTKLKNLEDKVNNVLQKYFESKVAGVNPDGEIRGTTVYTINGYNVLSSNKSSVQKQQKRITIKGKNKQHNPRLRNKKVTVKFPSSNSEESLLNATLKFFIDDKQEPVKNIQGEPLRSVIRDSSIILYRKHDEFQKRLPENSKGSYTINIKLLHYISMEISTHLTKISLTEEEKSGEINNVLTSFASDVYELEEAMKSLEGEKI
;
A
#
# COMPACT_ATOMS: atom_id res chain seq x y z
N MET A 1 12.03 -32.88 25.89
CA MET A 1 12.74 -34.10 25.42
C MET A 1 13.16 -34.89 26.64
N PHE A 2 13.24 -36.21 26.50
CA PHE A 2 13.76 -37.11 27.51
C PHE A 2 14.71 -38.09 26.82
N LYS A 3 15.99 -38.09 27.21
CA LYS A 3 17.06 -38.87 26.58
C LYS A 3 17.09 -38.71 25.05
N GLY A 4 17.02 -37.45 24.60
CA GLY A 4 17.03 -37.09 23.17
C GLY A 4 15.76 -37.45 22.38
N ARG A 5 14.72 -38.00 23.02
CA ARG A 5 13.44 -38.31 22.36
C ARG A 5 12.36 -37.30 22.75
N ARG A 6 11.49 -37.00 21.78
CA ARG A 6 10.26 -36.24 22.05
C ARG A 6 9.29 -37.12 22.83
N VAL A 7 8.82 -36.61 23.96
CA VAL A 7 7.82 -37.28 24.81
C VAL A 7 6.44 -36.76 24.45
N ILE A 8 6.20 -35.47 24.71
CA ILE A 8 4.90 -34.82 24.47
C ILE A 8 5.07 -33.31 24.21
N GLU A 9 4.07 -32.69 23.58
CA GLU A 9 3.93 -31.24 23.48
C GLU A 9 3.36 -30.65 24.77
N VAL A 10 3.93 -29.54 25.26
CA VAL A 10 3.44 -28.84 26.46
C VAL A 10 1.93 -28.53 26.37
N SER A 11 1.44 -28.15 25.19
CA SER A 11 0.03 -27.87 24.92
C SER A 11 -0.90 -29.08 25.11
N LYS A 12 -0.37 -30.31 25.05
CA LYS A 12 -1.12 -31.58 25.14
C LYS A 12 -0.96 -32.28 26.49
N VAL A 13 -0.16 -31.73 27.41
CA VAL A 13 0.04 -32.32 28.75
C VAL A 13 -1.19 -32.06 29.61
N ASP A 14 -1.88 -33.11 30.07
CA ASP A 14 -3.13 -32.98 30.83
C ASP A 14 -2.92 -32.32 32.21
N GLN A 15 -1.82 -32.64 32.89
CA GLN A 15 -1.46 -32.01 34.17
C GLN A 15 -1.11 -30.52 34.06
N PHE A 16 -0.75 -30.04 32.88
CA PHE A 16 -0.45 -28.63 32.65
C PHE A 16 -1.76 -27.84 32.49
N ARG A 17 -2.27 -27.32 33.61
CA ARG A 17 -3.52 -26.57 33.69
C ARG A 17 -3.26 -25.06 33.58
N THR A 18 -3.44 -24.52 32.38
CA THR A 18 -3.38 -23.08 32.09
C THR A 18 -4.57 -22.67 31.22
N LEU A 19 -5.05 -21.44 31.41
CA LEU A 19 -6.06 -20.83 30.54
C LEU A 19 -5.50 -20.42 29.17
N LYS A 20 -4.17 -20.29 29.05
CA LYS A 20 -3.49 -19.77 27.85
C LYS A 20 -2.92 -20.88 26.95
N LYS A 21 -3.41 -22.11 27.09
CA LYS A 21 -2.91 -23.31 26.39
C LYS A 21 -2.92 -23.14 24.85
N SER A 22 -4.04 -22.68 24.30
CA SER A 22 -4.17 -22.41 22.86
C SER A 22 -3.51 -21.09 22.46
N ALA A 23 -3.62 -20.05 23.28
CA ALA A 23 -3.12 -18.72 22.95
C ALA A 23 -1.59 -18.66 22.82
N ILE A 24 -0.87 -19.37 23.72
CA ILE A 24 0.60 -19.35 23.79
C ILE A 24 1.17 -20.65 23.26
N TRP A 25 0.88 -21.76 23.94
CA TRP A 25 1.63 -23.01 23.77
C TRP A 25 1.36 -23.74 22.46
N SER A 26 0.31 -23.38 21.73
CA SER A 26 0.08 -23.86 20.36
C SER A 26 0.86 -23.08 19.29
N ARG A 27 1.36 -21.88 19.63
CA ARG A 27 2.01 -20.93 18.71
C ARG A 27 3.53 -20.88 18.84
N VAL A 28 4.06 -21.48 19.90
CA VAL A 28 5.50 -21.49 20.20
C VAL A 28 6.07 -22.87 19.86
N THR A 29 7.23 -22.86 19.19
CA THR A 29 8.01 -24.06 18.90
C THR A 29 9.31 -24.03 19.69
N GLY A 30 9.69 -25.18 20.23
CA GLY A 30 10.89 -25.30 21.06
C GLY A 30 10.92 -26.64 21.78
N TYR A 31 11.97 -26.86 22.56
CA TYR A 31 12.08 -28.04 23.42
C TYR A 31 12.60 -27.67 24.80
N ILE A 32 12.06 -28.35 25.81
CA ILE A 32 12.57 -28.32 27.17
C ILE A 32 13.15 -29.70 27.42
N ASP A 33 14.44 -29.79 27.70
CA ASP A 33 15.05 -31.06 28.12
C ASP A 33 14.75 -31.30 29.60
N VAL A 34 14.18 -32.47 29.90
CA VAL A 34 13.79 -32.86 31.26
C VAL A 34 14.40 -34.22 31.64
N THR A 35 15.44 -34.62 30.90
CA THR A 35 16.21 -35.84 31.17
C THR A 35 16.69 -35.86 32.62
N ASP A 36 16.53 -37.01 33.27
CA ASP A 36 16.90 -37.28 34.66
C ASP A 36 16.20 -36.45 35.75
N VAL A 37 15.33 -35.50 35.39
CA VAL A 37 14.53 -34.70 36.32
C VAL A 37 13.08 -35.17 36.39
N LEU A 38 12.49 -35.47 35.24
CA LEU A 38 11.10 -35.91 35.14
C LEU A 38 11.00 -37.33 34.62
N ILE A 39 10.11 -38.11 35.22
CA ILE A 39 9.84 -39.49 34.81
C ILE A 39 8.53 -39.49 34.01
N PRO A 40 8.52 -39.90 32.73
CA PRO A 40 7.29 -40.05 31.96
C PRO A 40 6.43 -41.18 32.53
N ASN A 41 5.11 -41.06 32.40
CA ASN A 41 4.21 -42.16 32.73
C ASN A 41 4.33 -43.33 31.72
N SER A 42 3.70 -44.46 32.02
CA SER A 42 3.75 -45.66 31.17
C SER A 42 3.28 -45.41 29.73
N THR A 43 2.28 -44.55 29.56
CA THR A 43 1.73 -44.18 28.25
C THR A 43 2.56 -43.14 27.50
N ARG A 44 3.57 -42.53 28.14
CA ARG A 44 4.39 -41.41 27.65
C ARG A 44 3.58 -40.21 27.18
N LYS A 45 2.33 -40.09 27.64
CA LYS A 45 1.44 -38.95 27.39
C LYS A 45 1.46 -37.94 28.52
N ASP A 46 2.15 -38.22 29.61
CA ASP A 46 2.28 -37.30 30.74
C ASP A 46 3.54 -37.63 31.55
N PHE A 47 3.79 -36.85 32.59
CA PHE A 47 4.82 -37.11 33.59
C PHE A 47 4.19 -37.65 34.88
N GLN A 48 4.99 -38.37 35.66
CA GLN A 48 4.58 -38.76 37.01
C GLN A 48 4.39 -37.50 37.87
N THR A 49 3.33 -37.48 38.68
CA THR A 49 3.05 -36.38 39.58
C THR A 49 4.12 -36.33 40.67
N GLY A 50 4.86 -35.23 40.73
CA GLY A 50 5.95 -35.06 41.71
C GLY A 50 6.28 -33.59 41.96
N LYS A 51 7.21 -33.35 42.90
CA LYS A 51 7.67 -31.99 43.25
C LYS A 51 8.23 -31.24 42.04
N TYR A 52 9.07 -31.91 41.25
CA TYR A 52 9.70 -31.32 40.07
C TYR A 52 8.71 -31.04 38.94
N THR A 53 7.74 -31.93 38.71
CA THR A 53 6.67 -31.73 37.73
C THR A 53 5.85 -30.47 38.06
N LYS A 54 5.46 -30.31 39.34
CA LYS A 54 4.76 -29.11 39.81
C LYS A 54 5.61 -27.85 39.67
N ALA A 55 6.89 -27.92 40.05
CA ALA A 55 7.81 -26.79 39.93
C ALA A 55 8.00 -26.35 38.46
N LEU A 56 8.12 -27.29 37.53
CA LEU A 56 8.20 -26.99 36.10
C LEU A 56 6.93 -26.27 35.63
N PHE A 57 5.75 -26.82 35.91
CA PHE A 57 4.49 -26.21 35.44
C PHE A 57 4.24 -24.83 36.05
N ASN A 58 4.55 -24.63 37.33
CA ASN A 58 4.48 -23.30 37.93
C ASN A 58 5.43 -22.33 37.22
N LYS A 59 6.66 -22.77 36.93
CA LYS A 59 7.62 -21.91 36.21
C LYS A 59 7.16 -21.59 34.79
N LEU A 60 6.52 -22.54 34.11
CA LEU A 60 5.92 -22.31 32.79
C LEU A 60 4.77 -21.31 32.86
N ILE A 61 3.93 -21.37 33.90
CA ILE A 61 2.87 -20.38 34.14
C ILE A 61 3.46 -18.99 34.38
N ASP A 62 4.52 -18.88 35.20
CA ASP A 62 5.15 -17.60 35.49
C ASP A 62 5.66 -16.88 34.24
N ILE A 63 6.22 -17.63 33.28
CA ILE A 63 6.76 -17.06 32.03
C ILE A 63 5.68 -16.82 30.96
N GLU A 64 4.43 -17.23 31.17
CA GLU A 64 3.38 -17.08 30.15
C GLU A 64 3.16 -15.62 29.77
N SER A 65 3.22 -14.70 30.76
CA SER A 65 3.03 -13.28 30.50
C SER A 65 4.08 -12.74 29.53
N ASP A 66 5.35 -13.08 29.77
CA ASP A 66 6.48 -12.62 28.96
C ASP A 66 6.41 -13.19 27.53
N ILE A 67 6.05 -14.47 27.40
CA ILE A 67 5.88 -15.11 26.09
C ILE A 67 4.73 -14.47 25.34
N GLU A 68 3.61 -14.20 26.00
CA GLU A 68 2.45 -13.56 25.39
C GLU A 68 2.79 -12.14 24.88
N GLU A 69 3.49 -11.36 25.69
CA GLU A 69 3.97 -10.03 25.31
C GLU A 69 4.91 -10.11 24.11
N TYR A 70 5.84 -11.07 24.10
CA TYR A 70 6.74 -11.29 22.97
C TYR A 70 5.98 -11.68 21.69
N ILE A 71 5.00 -12.59 21.78
CA ILE A 71 4.13 -12.97 20.65
C ILE A 71 3.38 -11.74 20.14
N LYS A 72 2.75 -10.95 21.03
CA LYS A 72 2.04 -9.73 20.67
C LYS A 72 2.95 -8.75 19.94
N LYS A 73 4.14 -8.47 20.50
CA LYS A 73 5.13 -7.57 19.90
C LYS A 73 5.59 -8.03 18.52
N LYS A 74 5.90 -9.33 18.36
CA LYS A 74 6.30 -9.90 17.06
C LYS A 74 5.17 -9.88 16.04
N THR A 75 3.95 -10.20 16.46
CA THR A 75 2.77 -10.13 15.61
C THR A 75 2.54 -8.69 15.14
N SER A 76 2.57 -7.70 16.04
CA SER A 76 2.45 -6.27 15.69
C SER A 76 3.54 -5.81 14.71
N LEU A 77 4.79 -6.20 14.93
CA LEU A 77 5.90 -5.84 14.04
C LEU A 77 5.76 -6.46 12.65
N ASN A 78 5.28 -7.70 12.57
CA ASN A 78 4.95 -8.34 11.31
C ASN A 78 3.81 -7.62 10.59
N HIS A 79 2.76 -7.19 11.31
CA HIS A 79 1.69 -6.40 10.69
C HIS A 79 2.19 -5.06 10.14
N SER A 80 3.05 -4.35 10.88
CA SER A 80 3.62 -3.08 10.43
C SER A 80 4.44 -3.26 9.14
N THR A 81 5.25 -4.32 9.08
CA THR A 81 6.05 -4.66 7.90
C THR A 81 5.17 -4.98 6.68
N LYS A 82 4.09 -5.74 6.90
CA LYS A 82 3.09 -6.04 5.86
C LYS A 82 2.45 -4.76 5.32
N LEU A 83 1.96 -3.88 6.19
CA LEU A 83 1.34 -2.63 5.77
C LEU A 83 2.31 -1.73 5.01
N LYS A 84 3.59 -1.70 5.39
CA LYS A 84 4.62 -0.99 4.62
C LYS A 84 4.77 -1.50 3.19
N ASN A 85 4.70 -2.81 2.95
CA ASN A 85 4.68 -3.35 1.58
C ASN A 85 3.45 -2.87 0.79
N LEU A 86 2.29 -2.74 1.44
CA LEU A 86 1.09 -2.18 0.80
C LEU A 86 1.29 -0.70 0.48
N GLU A 87 1.85 0.09 1.41
CA GLU A 87 2.19 1.51 1.19
C GLU A 87 3.12 1.67 -0.01
N ASP A 88 4.22 0.90 -0.06
CA ASP A 88 5.19 0.97 -1.14
C ASP A 88 4.53 0.66 -2.50
N LYS A 89 3.65 -0.35 -2.55
CA LYS A 89 2.89 -0.70 -3.77
C LYS A 89 1.94 0.42 -4.19
N VAL A 90 1.16 0.97 -3.25
CA VAL A 90 0.24 2.09 -3.53
C VAL A 90 1.02 3.31 -4.00
N ASN A 91 2.11 3.67 -3.33
CA ASN A 91 2.96 4.79 -3.71
C ASN A 91 3.56 4.62 -5.12
N ASN A 92 4.00 3.42 -5.48
CA ASN A 92 4.47 3.13 -6.83
C ASN A 92 3.38 3.30 -7.89
N VAL A 93 2.14 2.90 -7.58
CA VAL A 93 0.98 3.11 -8.48
C VAL A 93 0.67 4.59 -8.60
N LEU A 94 0.66 5.33 -7.48
CA LEU A 94 0.40 6.76 -7.46
C LEU A 94 1.45 7.54 -8.26
N GLN A 95 2.73 7.21 -8.09
CA GLN A 95 3.79 7.85 -8.86
C GLN A 95 3.55 7.69 -10.37
N LYS A 96 3.26 6.46 -10.83
CA LYS A 96 2.95 6.20 -12.24
C LYS A 96 1.68 6.91 -12.71
N TYR A 97 0.66 6.96 -11.85
CA TYR A 97 -0.60 7.65 -12.14
C TYR A 97 -0.38 9.16 -12.33
N PHE A 98 0.42 9.80 -11.47
CA PHE A 98 0.72 11.22 -11.61
C PHE A 98 1.66 11.50 -12.79
N GLU A 99 2.66 10.65 -13.03
CA GLU A 99 3.52 10.75 -14.22
C GLU A 99 2.72 10.68 -15.52
N SER A 100 1.71 9.80 -15.59
CA SER A 100 0.86 9.64 -16.78
C SER A 100 -0.05 10.86 -16.99
N LYS A 101 -0.63 11.42 -15.91
CA LYS A 101 -1.42 12.66 -15.93
C LYS A 101 -0.60 13.87 -16.36
N VAL A 102 0.63 14.04 -15.87
CA VAL A 102 1.51 15.15 -16.25
C VAL A 102 2.02 15.01 -17.69
N ALA A 103 2.32 13.79 -18.13
CA ALA A 103 2.76 13.52 -19.51
C ALA A 103 1.62 13.60 -20.55
N GLY A 104 0.35 13.65 -20.10
CA GLY A 104 -0.82 13.56 -20.97
C GLY A 104 -0.93 12.21 -21.68
N VAL A 105 -0.43 11.15 -21.05
CA VAL A 105 -0.39 9.77 -21.57
C VAL A 105 -1.40 8.95 -20.76
N ASN A 106 -2.36 8.31 -21.42
CA ASN A 106 -3.29 7.39 -20.75
C ASN A 106 -2.54 6.15 -20.25
N PRO A 107 -3.02 5.49 -19.17
CA PRO A 107 -2.40 4.26 -18.63
C PRO A 107 -2.31 3.09 -19.63
N ASP A 108 -3.05 3.14 -20.73
CA ASP A 108 -3.07 2.13 -21.80
C ASP A 108 -1.98 2.32 -22.88
N GLY A 109 -1.07 3.28 -22.73
CA GLY A 109 0.11 3.42 -23.59
C GLY A 109 -0.15 4.07 -24.96
N GLU A 110 -1.34 4.61 -25.24
CA GLU A 110 -1.53 5.49 -26.40
C GLU A 110 -0.88 6.86 -26.16
N ILE A 111 0.30 7.03 -26.75
CA ILE A 111 1.07 8.27 -26.73
C ILE A 111 0.33 9.34 -27.54
N ARG A 112 -0.38 10.25 -26.88
CA ARG A 112 -0.66 11.57 -27.47
C ARG A 112 0.64 12.38 -27.42
N GLY A 113 1.40 12.30 -28.51
CA GLY A 113 2.76 12.81 -28.61
C GLY A 113 2.93 14.29 -28.27
N THR A 114 3.32 14.55 -27.02
CA THR A 114 3.95 15.81 -26.62
C THR A 114 5.38 15.49 -26.22
N THR A 115 6.32 15.82 -27.10
CA THR A 115 7.75 15.77 -26.75
C THR A 115 8.09 17.08 -26.04
N VAL A 116 8.63 16.96 -24.83
CA VAL A 116 9.15 18.09 -24.03
C VAL A 116 10.64 18.21 -24.33
N TYR A 117 11.07 19.39 -24.76
CA TYR A 117 12.50 19.71 -24.85
C TYR A 117 12.81 20.92 -23.96
N THR A 118 13.99 20.90 -23.35
CA THR A 118 14.48 22.00 -22.51
C THR A 118 15.36 22.92 -23.36
N ILE A 119 14.99 24.20 -23.46
CA ILE A 119 15.80 25.23 -24.12
C ILE A 119 16.04 26.36 -23.11
N ASN A 120 17.31 26.62 -22.77
CA ASN A 120 17.71 27.67 -21.82
C ASN A 120 16.97 27.62 -20.46
N GLY A 121 16.73 26.43 -19.92
CA GLY A 121 16.05 26.25 -18.61
C GLY A 121 14.52 26.29 -18.67
N TYR A 122 13.91 26.45 -19.85
CA TYR A 122 12.46 26.44 -20.02
C TYR A 122 11.99 25.20 -20.78
N ASN A 123 10.92 24.58 -20.28
CA ASN A 123 10.27 23.44 -20.92
C ASN A 123 9.35 23.91 -22.06
N VAL A 124 9.64 23.48 -23.29
CA VAL A 124 8.84 23.81 -24.47
C VAL A 124 8.12 22.56 -24.98
N LEU A 125 6.79 22.63 -25.04
CA LEU A 125 5.92 21.55 -25.51
C LEU A 125 5.74 21.65 -27.04
N SER A 126 6.10 20.59 -27.76
CA SER A 126 5.83 20.45 -29.19
C SER A 126 4.68 19.46 -29.41
N SER A 127 3.49 19.97 -29.77
CA SER A 127 2.39 19.13 -30.24
C SER A 127 2.57 18.81 -31.73
N ASN A 128 2.91 17.58 -32.08
CA ASN A 128 2.83 17.15 -33.47
C ASN A 128 1.36 16.87 -33.80
N LYS A 129 0.65 17.86 -34.37
CA LYS A 129 -0.56 17.60 -35.14
C LYS A 129 -0.17 16.94 -36.46
N SER A 130 0.11 15.64 -36.43
CA SER A 130 0.23 14.83 -37.63
C SER A 130 -0.96 13.87 -37.66
N SER A 131 -2.04 14.32 -38.29
CA SER A 131 -3.05 13.44 -38.88
C SER A 131 -2.37 12.64 -40.00
N VAL A 132 -1.91 11.43 -39.70
CA VAL A 132 -1.42 10.51 -40.71
C VAL A 132 -2.59 9.68 -41.23
N GLN A 133 -3.26 10.20 -42.27
CA GLN A 133 -3.97 9.32 -43.21
C GLN A 133 -2.93 8.50 -43.95
N LYS A 134 -2.92 7.18 -43.71
CA LYS A 134 -2.15 6.22 -44.53
C LYS A 134 -2.78 6.15 -45.92
N GLN A 135 -2.30 6.95 -46.86
CA GLN A 135 -2.42 6.64 -48.28
C GLN A 135 -1.11 6.03 -48.77
N GLN A 136 -1.13 4.72 -48.98
CA GLN A 136 -0.07 4.02 -49.70
C GLN A 136 -0.14 4.44 -51.18
N LYS A 137 0.81 5.26 -51.63
CA LYS A 137 1.15 5.39 -53.05
C LYS A 137 2.61 5.01 -53.24
N ARG A 138 2.83 3.88 -53.91
CA ARG A 138 4.12 3.49 -54.48
C ARG A 138 4.54 4.54 -55.50
N ILE A 139 5.72 5.14 -55.31
CA ILE A 139 6.42 5.86 -56.39
C ILE A 139 7.87 5.38 -56.41
N THR A 140 8.27 4.96 -57.61
CA THR A 140 9.56 4.47 -58.05
C THR A 140 10.65 5.53 -57.91
N ILE A 141 11.81 5.13 -57.38
CA ILE A 141 13.02 5.96 -57.21
C ILE A 141 13.77 6.03 -58.54
N LYS A 142 14.00 7.24 -59.08
CA LYS A 142 15.22 7.63 -59.82
C LYS A 142 15.37 9.16 -59.79
N GLY A 143 16.55 9.64 -59.41
CA GLY A 143 16.98 11.03 -59.69
C GLY A 143 17.67 11.73 -58.52
N LYS A 144 19.00 11.89 -58.64
CA LYS A 144 19.83 12.74 -57.78
C LYS A 144 19.40 14.21 -57.90
N ASN A 145 19.31 14.92 -56.78
CA ASN A 145 19.87 16.27 -56.58
C ASN A 145 19.67 16.72 -55.12
N LYS A 146 20.76 17.11 -54.45
CA LYS A 146 20.73 17.75 -53.13
C LYS A 146 20.18 19.17 -53.29
N GLN A 147 18.91 19.38 -52.95
CA GLN A 147 18.37 20.72 -52.72
C GLN A 147 18.36 20.99 -51.21
N HIS A 148 19.07 22.05 -50.82
CA HIS A 148 18.99 22.66 -49.51
C HIS A 148 17.54 23.11 -49.30
N ASN A 149 16.84 22.56 -48.30
CA ASN A 149 15.50 22.99 -47.93
C ASN A 149 15.60 24.07 -46.83
N PRO A 150 15.31 25.36 -47.09
CA PRO A 150 15.23 26.36 -46.04
C PRO A 150 13.76 26.53 -45.65
N ARG A 151 13.16 25.56 -44.95
CA ARG A 151 11.77 25.69 -44.49
C ARG A 151 11.54 25.09 -43.10
N LEU A 152 12.07 25.76 -42.08
CA LEU A 152 11.58 25.66 -40.70
C LEU A 152 11.26 27.03 -40.07
N ARG A 153 11.16 28.11 -40.85
CA ARG A 153 10.94 29.46 -40.31
C ARG A 153 9.53 29.73 -39.75
N ASN A 154 8.55 28.85 -40.01
CA ASN A 154 7.14 29.12 -39.67
C ASN A 154 6.48 28.04 -38.80
N LYS A 155 7.23 27.29 -37.98
CA LYS A 155 6.58 26.57 -36.88
C LYS A 155 6.21 27.60 -35.82
N LYS A 156 4.91 27.90 -35.68
CA LYS A 156 4.37 28.64 -34.53
C LYS A 156 4.79 27.89 -33.27
N VAL A 157 5.81 28.39 -32.59
CA VAL A 157 6.16 27.97 -31.24
C VAL A 157 5.14 28.64 -30.33
N THR A 158 4.13 27.88 -29.92
CA THR A 158 3.22 28.36 -28.88
C THR A 158 3.98 28.27 -27.56
N VAL A 159 4.60 29.37 -27.14
CA VAL A 159 5.16 29.48 -25.80
C VAL A 159 3.97 29.56 -24.85
N LYS A 160 3.61 28.42 -24.25
CA LYS A 160 2.74 28.43 -23.08
C LYS A 160 3.61 28.89 -21.92
N PHE A 161 3.35 30.08 -21.41
CA PHE A 161 3.87 30.48 -20.11
C PHE A 161 3.39 29.46 -19.07
N PRO A 162 4.20 29.10 -18.05
CA PRO A 162 3.71 28.31 -16.95
C PRO A 162 2.53 29.07 -16.35
N SER A 163 1.32 28.56 -16.57
CA SER A 163 0.18 28.96 -15.75
C SER A 163 0.51 28.58 -14.31
N SER A 164 -0.05 29.31 -13.36
CA SER A 164 0.09 29.12 -11.91
C SER A 164 -0.17 27.68 -11.42
N ASN A 165 -0.67 26.77 -12.27
CA ASN A 165 -0.77 25.32 -12.05
C ASN A 165 0.58 24.59 -11.91
N SER A 166 1.74 25.25 -11.98
CA SER A 166 3.03 24.58 -11.75
C SER A 166 3.16 24.00 -10.34
N GLU A 167 2.46 24.55 -9.35
CA GLU A 167 2.46 24.05 -7.96
C GLU A 167 1.53 22.82 -7.77
N GLU A 168 0.37 22.78 -8.44
CA GLU A 168 -0.50 21.59 -8.49
C GLU A 168 0.24 20.36 -9.03
N SER A 169 1.01 20.54 -10.11
CA SER A 169 1.79 19.47 -10.71
C SER A 169 2.91 18.96 -9.80
N LEU A 170 3.43 19.80 -8.89
CA LEU A 170 4.53 19.44 -7.98
C LEU A 170 4.02 18.75 -6.71
N LEU A 171 2.90 19.20 -6.14
CA LEU A 171 2.27 18.57 -4.98
C LEU A 171 1.69 17.19 -5.34
N ASN A 172 1.05 17.06 -6.51
CA ASN A 172 0.55 15.78 -7.00
C ASN A 172 1.70 14.81 -7.30
N ALA A 173 2.83 15.28 -7.84
CA ALA A 173 4.00 14.43 -8.09
C ALA A 173 4.75 13.99 -6.81
N THR A 174 4.50 14.61 -5.65
CA THR A 174 5.20 14.32 -4.39
C THR A 174 4.29 13.75 -3.29
N LEU A 175 2.99 13.58 -3.57
CA LEU A 175 2.04 13.05 -2.62
C LEU A 175 2.38 11.61 -2.24
N LYS A 176 2.57 11.36 -0.95
CA LYS A 176 2.82 10.02 -0.41
C LYS A 176 1.62 9.48 0.34
N PHE A 177 1.47 8.17 0.32
CA PHE A 177 0.46 7.43 1.05
C PHE A 177 1.10 6.60 2.16
N PHE A 178 0.55 6.71 3.37
CA PHE A 178 0.98 5.98 4.56
C PHE A 178 -0.22 5.41 5.31
N ILE A 179 0.02 4.32 6.03
CA ILE A 179 -0.95 3.67 6.90
C ILE A 179 -0.42 3.75 8.33
N ASP A 180 -1.05 4.56 9.18
CA ASP A 180 -0.70 4.63 10.59
C ASP A 180 -1.31 3.46 11.35
N ASP A 181 -0.44 2.57 11.85
CA ASP A 181 -0.81 1.42 12.66
C ASP A 181 -0.68 1.64 14.18
N LYS A 182 -0.19 2.80 14.61
CA LYS A 182 0.08 3.14 16.02
C LYS A 182 -0.99 4.04 16.61
N GLN A 183 -1.31 5.14 15.93
CA GLN A 183 -2.17 6.18 16.47
C GLN A 183 -3.65 5.82 16.33
N GLU A 184 -4.46 6.27 17.29
CA GLU A 184 -5.92 6.25 17.14
C GLU A 184 -6.35 7.29 16.09
N PRO A 185 -7.44 7.04 15.36
CA PRO A 185 -7.96 8.01 14.40
C PRO A 185 -8.26 9.35 15.07
N VAL A 186 -7.80 10.44 14.45
CA VAL A 186 -8.12 11.80 14.91
C VAL A 186 -9.62 12.02 14.79
N LYS A 187 -10.23 12.63 15.80
CA LYS A 187 -11.67 12.91 15.79
C LYS A 187 -11.96 14.27 15.16
N ASN A 188 -13.07 14.36 14.41
CA ASN A 188 -13.59 15.63 13.91
C ASN A 188 -14.23 16.45 15.05
N ILE A 189 -14.76 17.63 14.71
CA ILE A 189 -15.41 18.55 15.66
C ILE A 189 -16.65 17.90 16.32
N GLN A 190 -17.30 16.97 15.60
CA GLN A 190 -18.45 16.20 16.04
C GLN A 190 -18.06 14.96 16.88
N GLY A 191 -16.75 14.71 17.08
CA GLY A 191 -16.25 13.58 17.85
C GLY A 191 -16.16 12.26 17.07
N GLU A 192 -16.45 12.25 15.78
CA GLU A 192 -16.36 11.07 14.91
C GLU A 192 -14.91 10.84 14.46
N PRO A 193 -14.44 9.58 14.43
CA PRO A 193 -13.10 9.27 13.97
C PRO A 193 -12.96 9.54 12.46
N LEU A 194 -11.92 10.26 12.08
CA LEU A 194 -11.54 10.48 10.69
C LEU A 194 -10.86 9.24 10.13
N ARG A 195 -11.17 8.89 8.89
CA ARG A 195 -10.58 7.76 8.18
C ARG A 195 -9.12 8.00 7.82
N SER A 196 -8.84 9.19 7.33
CA SER A 196 -7.53 9.62 6.88
C SER A 196 -7.34 11.13 7.09
N VAL A 197 -6.09 11.59 7.10
CA VAL A 197 -5.73 13.00 7.16
C VAL A 197 -4.56 13.29 6.21
N ILE A 198 -4.44 14.53 5.76
CA ILE A 198 -3.27 15.00 5.03
C ILE A 198 -2.32 15.77 5.97
N ARG A 199 -1.03 15.43 5.94
CA ARG A 199 0.05 16.12 6.66
C ARG A 199 1.30 16.13 5.79
N ASP A 200 1.95 17.28 5.61
CA ASP A 200 3.25 17.38 4.91
C ASP A 200 3.29 16.62 3.57
N SER A 201 2.31 16.88 2.71
CA SER A 201 2.13 16.20 1.41
C SER A 201 2.01 14.68 1.50
N SER A 202 1.50 14.19 2.63
CA SER A 202 1.31 12.77 2.89
C SER A 202 -0.12 12.51 3.35
N ILE A 203 -0.80 11.60 2.68
CA ILE A 203 -2.08 11.04 3.11
C ILE A 203 -1.78 9.94 4.12
N ILE A 204 -2.26 10.12 5.34
CA ILE A 204 -2.12 9.17 6.43
C ILE A 204 -3.48 8.53 6.66
N LEU A 205 -3.60 7.24 6.34
CA LEU A 205 -4.77 6.41 6.56
C LEU A 205 -4.67 5.71 7.91
N TYR A 206 -5.69 5.79 8.77
CA TYR A 206 -5.62 5.16 10.08
C TYR A 206 -6.03 3.69 10.01
N ARG A 207 -5.08 2.79 10.27
CA ARG A 207 -5.35 1.34 10.31
C ARG A 207 -6.43 1.01 11.34
N LYS A 208 -6.38 1.65 12.51
CA LYS A 208 -7.30 1.37 13.63
C LYS A 208 -8.74 1.83 13.38
N HIS A 209 -9.00 2.56 12.30
CA HIS A 209 -10.35 2.97 11.95
C HIS A 209 -11.22 1.76 11.55
N ASP A 210 -12.44 1.68 12.10
CA ASP A 210 -13.36 0.55 11.92
C ASP A 210 -13.62 0.20 10.45
N GLU A 211 -13.86 1.21 9.61
CA GLU A 211 -14.09 1.00 8.16
C GLU A 211 -12.88 0.38 7.44
N PHE A 212 -11.65 0.69 7.87
CA PHE A 212 -10.46 0.07 7.29
C PHE A 212 -10.35 -1.40 7.71
N GLN A 213 -10.56 -1.69 9.00
CA GLN A 213 -10.52 -3.06 9.53
C GLN A 213 -11.55 -3.98 8.86
N LYS A 214 -12.77 -3.48 8.61
CA LYS A 214 -13.81 -4.24 7.88
C LYS A 214 -13.40 -4.63 6.45
N ARG A 215 -12.48 -3.89 5.84
CA ARG A 215 -12.04 -4.08 4.44
C ARG A 215 -10.72 -4.81 4.31
N LEU A 216 -10.03 -5.05 5.43
CA LEU A 216 -8.78 -5.79 5.50
C LEU A 216 -9.03 -7.20 6.09
N PRO A 217 -9.67 -8.12 5.33
CA PRO A 217 -9.99 -9.44 5.86
C PRO A 217 -8.71 -10.22 6.17
N GLU A 218 -8.62 -10.73 7.39
CA GLU A 218 -7.60 -11.70 7.76
C GLU A 218 -7.99 -13.07 7.22
N ASN A 219 -7.13 -13.66 6.39
CA ASN A 219 -7.29 -15.08 6.09
C ASN A 219 -7.00 -15.89 7.36
N SER A 220 -7.53 -17.11 7.43
CA SER A 220 -7.32 -18.07 8.53
C SER A 220 -5.84 -18.36 8.86
N LYS A 221 -4.92 -17.99 7.96
CA LYS A 221 -3.46 -18.10 8.11
C LYS A 221 -2.77 -16.80 8.57
N GLY A 222 -3.52 -15.74 8.89
CA GLY A 222 -2.98 -14.43 9.31
C GLY A 222 -2.28 -13.65 8.20
N SER A 223 -2.54 -13.98 6.93
CA SER A 223 -2.10 -13.19 5.76
C SER A 223 -3.23 -12.28 5.31
N TYR A 224 -2.91 -11.07 4.89
CA TYR A 224 -3.87 -10.20 4.22
C TYR A 224 -3.73 -10.35 2.72
N THR A 225 -4.86 -10.30 2.02
CA THR A 225 -4.91 -10.23 0.57
C THR A 225 -5.57 -8.93 0.17
N ILE A 226 -4.95 -8.20 -0.74
CA ILE A 226 -5.52 -6.99 -1.31
C ILE A 226 -6.80 -7.40 -2.05
N ASN A 227 -7.94 -6.84 -1.64
CA ASN A 227 -9.22 -7.08 -2.28
C ASN A 227 -9.73 -5.79 -2.93
N ILE A 228 -10.69 -5.93 -3.84
CA ILE A 228 -11.28 -4.78 -4.55
C ILE A 228 -11.91 -3.75 -3.59
N LYS A 229 -12.45 -4.20 -2.44
CA LYS A 229 -13.07 -3.30 -1.45
C LYS A 229 -12.05 -2.40 -0.76
N LEU A 230 -10.85 -2.91 -0.50
CA LEU A 230 -9.74 -2.18 0.10
C LEU A 230 -9.16 -1.21 -0.93
N LEU A 231 -8.97 -1.65 -2.17
CA LEU A 231 -8.50 -0.78 -3.25
C LEU A 231 -9.45 0.39 -3.49
N HIS A 232 -10.74 0.10 -3.66
CA HIS A 232 -11.77 1.12 -3.83
C HIS A 232 -11.78 2.12 -2.66
N TYR A 233 -11.65 1.61 -1.41
CA TYR A 233 -11.57 2.46 -0.23
C TYR A 233 -10.33 3.37 -0.25
N ILE A 234 -9.15 2.83 -0.58
CA ILE A 234 -7.92 3.61 -0.69
C ILE A 234 -8.04 4.66 -1.80
N SER A 235 -8.54 4.29 -2.99
CA SER A 235 -8.78 5.21 -4.11
C SER A 235 -9.72 6.35 -3.72
N MET A 236 -10.81 6.04 -3.01
CA MET A 236 -11.77 7.02 -2.54
C MET A 236 -11.14 8.00 -1.54
N GLU A 237 -10.36 7.51 -0.58
CA GLU A 237 -9.68 8.37 0.41
C GLU A 237 -8.63 9.27 -0.27
N ILE A 238 -7.86 8.74 -1.22
CA ILE A 238 -6.86 9.52 -1.97
C ILE A 238 -7.54 10.61 -2.80
N SER A 239 -8.57 10.24 -3.57
CA SER A 239 -9.34 11.18 -4.39
C SER A 239 -9.98 12.26 -3.53
N THR A 240 -10.45 11.92 -2.33
CA THR A 240 -11.09 12.89 -1.42
C THR A 240 -10.10 13.98 -1.01
N HIS A 241 -8.86 13.61 -0.68
CA HIS A 241 -7.83 14.58 -0.34
C HIS A 241 -7.36 15.38 -1.56
N LEU A 242 -7.20 14.74 -2.72
CA LEU A 242 -6.86 15.43 -3.96
C LEU A 242 -7.91 16.49 -4.32
N THR A 243 -9.18 16.10 -4.31
CA THR A 243 -10.30 17.02 -4.54
C THR A 243 -10.35 18.13 -3.50
N LYS A 244 -10.08 17.85 -2.22
CA LYS A 244 -10.04 18.88 -1.18
C LYS A 244 -8.92 19.91 -1.43
N ILE A 245 -7.76 19.46 -1.89
CA ILE A 245 -6.65 20.34 -2.28
C ILE A 245 -7.09 21.22 -3.46
N SER A 246 -7.69 20.65 -4.52
CA SER A 246 -8.18 21.41 -5.68
C SER A 246 -9.32 22.37 -5.32
N LEU A 247 -10.28 22.00 -4.47
CA LEU A 247 -11.38 22.87 -4.04
C LEU A 247 -10.88 24.13 -3.31
N THR A 248 -9.82 24.01 -2.50
CA THR A 248 -9.25 25.15 -1.78
C THR A 248 -8.70 26.22 -2.75
N GLU A 249 -8.30 25.80 -3.95
CA GLU A 249 -7.84 26.68 -5.03
C GLU A 249 -9.02 27.18 -5.88
N GLU A 250 -9.96 26.30 -6.24
CA GLU A 250 -11.08 26.62 -7.14
C GLU A 250 -12.26 27.36 -6.50
N GLU A 251 -12.44 27.31 -5.18
CA GLU A 251 -13.36 28.21 -4.48
C GLU A 251 -12.98 29.69 -4.71
N LYS A 252 -11.72 29.97 -5.02
CA LYS A 252 -11.26 31.31 -5.44
C LYS A 252 -11.64 31.65 -6.89
N SER A 253 -11.90 30.64 -7.74
CA SER A 253 -12.21 30.80 -9.18
C SER A 253 -13.69 30.61 -9.55
N GLY A 254 -14.49 29.93 -8.72
CA GLY A 254 -15.94 29.76 -8.88
C GLY A 254 -16.39 28.52 -9.67
N GLU A 255 -15.54 27.50 -9.86
CA GLU A 255 -15.80 26.34 -10.74
C GLU A 255 -16.19 25.02 -10.04
N ILE A 256 -16.89 25.08 -8.89
CA ILE A 256 -17.15 23.94 -7.98
C ILE A 256 -17.81 22.71 -8.65
N ASN A 257 -18.69 22.90 -9.65
CA ASN A 257 -19.40 21.78 -10.29
C ASN A 257 -18.49 20.86 -11.12
N ASN A 258 -17.39 21.39 -11.65
CA ASN A 258 -16.42 20.59 -12.42
C ASN A 258 -15.68 19.61 -11.51
N VAL A 259 -15.43 20.01 -10.26
CA VAL A 259 -14.67 19.23 -9.28
C VAL A 259 -15.38 17.96 -8.82
N LEU A 260 -16.69 18.01 -8.62
CA LEU A 260 -17.45 16.82 -8.22
C LEU A 260 -17.51 15.77 -9.33
N THR A 261 -17.57 16.23 -10.58
CA THR A 261 -17.59 15.35 -11.75
C THR A 261 -16.20 14.74 -12.00
N SER A 262 -15.13 15.51 -11.77
CA SER A 262 -13.76 15.00 -11.83
C SER A 262 -13.49 13.99 -10.71
N PHE A 263 -13.97 14.23 -9.49
CA PHE A 263 -13.79 13.31 -8.36
C PHE A 263 -14.23 11.88 -8.67
N ALA A 264 -15.45 11.70 -9.22
CA ALA A 264 -15.92 10.36 -9.56
C ALA A 264 -15.02 9.68 -10.60
N SER A 265 -14.55 10.45 -11.58
CA SER A 265 -13.65 9.97 -12.62
C SER A 265 -12.29 9.57 -12.03
N ASP A 266 -11.74 10.40 -11.14
CA ASP A 266 -10.45 10.16 -10.48
C ASP A 266 -10.48 8.89 -9.62
N VAL A 267 -11.60 8.64 -8.91
CA VAL A 267 -11.78 7.40 -8.14
C VAL A 267 -11.71 6.17 -9.05
N TYR A 268 -12.40 6.18 -10.19
CA TYR A 268 -12.41 5.05 -11.12
C TYR A 268 -11.05 4.83 -11.77
N GLU A 269 -10.38 5.90 -12.21
CA GLU A 269 -9.06 5.78 -12.82
C GLU A 269 -8.01 5.29 -11.80
N LEU A 270 -8.07 5.75 -10.54
CA LEU A 270 -7.19 5.26 -9.49
C LEU A 270 -7.48 3.80 -9.14
N GLU A 271 -8.75 3.40 -9.08
CA GLU A 271 -9.14 2.00 -8.91
C GLU A 271 -8.60 1.12 -10.04
N GLU A 272 -8.70 1.59 -11.29
CA GLU A 272 -8.16 0.89 -12.46
C GLU A 272 -6.62 0.78 -12.40
N ALA A 273 -5.92 1.87 -12.03
CA ALA A 273 -4.48 1.86 -11.85
C ALA A 273 -4.03 0.88 -10.74
N MET A 274 -4.82 0.79 -9.65
CA MET A 274 -4.55 -0.11 -8.53
C MET A 274 -5.01 -1.55 -8.76
N LYS A 275 -5.81 -1.82 -9.79
CA LYS A 275 -6.35 -3.16 -10.09
C LYS A 275 -5.28 -4.22 -10.23
N SER A 276 -4.08 -3.83 -10.69
CA SER A 276 -2.91 -4.71 -10.75
C SER A 276 -2.48 -5.31 -9.40
N LEU A 277 -2.87 -4.68 -8.28
CA LEU A 277 -2.58 -5.12 -6.92
C LEU A 277 -3.62 -6.13 -6.39
N GLU A 278 -4.75 -6.33 -7.07
CA GLU A 278 -5.80 -7.22 -6.60
C GLU A 278 -5.30 -8.67 -6.47
N GLY A 279 -5.60 -9.30 -5.34
CA GLY A 279 -5.21 -10.68 -5.05
C GLY A 279 -3.76 -10.84 -4.56
N GLU A 280 -2.96 -9.78 -4.58
CA GLU A 280 -1.61 -9.83 -4.02
C GLU A 280 -1.64 -9.99 -2.51
N LYS A 281 -0.64 -10.71 -1.99
CA LYS A 281 -0.44 -10.89 -0.55
C LYS A 281 0.31 -9.67 0.01
N ILE A 282 -0.11 -9.28 1.21
CA ILE A 282 0.53 -8.25 2.02
C ILE A 282 1.40 -8.93 3.08
#